data_AF-A0A7C4U2R0-F1
#
_entry.id   AF-A0A7C4U2R0-F1
#
_cell.length_a   1.000
_cell.length_b   1.000
_cell.length_c   1.000
_cell.angle_alpha   90.00
_cell.angle_beta   90.00
_cell.angle_gamma   90.00
#
_symmetry.space_group_name_H-M   'P 1'
#
loop_
_entity.id
_entity.type
_entity.pdbx_description
1 polymer ?
#
loop_
_entity_poly.entity_id
_entity_poly.type
_entity_poly.pdbx_seq_one_letter_code
_entity_poly.pdbx_strand_id
1 'polypeptide(L)' 'MSVPIMRFPVKNLLKLGLKNTESVHYQLSPEELIQDTLRIGEGVLDENGALVIKTGEFTGRSPKDKFTVKDETTED' A
#
# COMPACT_ATOMS: atom_id res chain seq x y z
N MET A 1 21.79 5.41 5.30
CA MET A 1 22.45 5.36 3.97
C MET A 1 21.38 5.70 2.95
N SER A 2 21.62 6.67 2.07
CA SER A 2 20.64 7.15 1.09
C SER A 2 20.45 6.12 -0.03
N VAL A 3 19.32 5.42 -0.01
CA VAL A 3 18.88 4.58 -1.14
C VAL A 3 18.43 5.51 -2.28
N PRO A 4 18.74 5.22 -3.55
CA PRO A 4 18.38 6.10 -4.66
C PRO A 4 16.87 6.17 -4.78
N ILE A 5 16.30 7.36 -4.57
CA ILE A 5 14.90 7.63 -4.89
C ILE A 5 14.77 7.48 -6.41
N MET A 6 14.31 6.31 -6.88
CA MET A 6 13.85 6.17 -8.25
C MET A 6 12.80 7.25 -8.48
N ARG A 7 13.08 8.16 -9.41
CA ARG A 7 12.25 9.33 -9.66
C ARG A 7 10.91 8.89 -10.25
N PHE A 8 9.90 8.81 -9.40
CA PHE A 8 8.55 8.43 -9.79
C PHE A 8 7.89 9.51 -10.67
N PRO A 9 7.19 9.16 -11.76
CA PRO A 9 6.52 10.13 -12.62
C PRO A 9 5.22 10.65 -11.99
N VAL A 10 5.34 11.65 -11.11
CA VAL A 10 4.21 12.31 -10.40
C VAL A 10 3.05 12.70 -11.33
N LYS A 11 3.36 13.09 -12.57
CA LYS A 11 2.34 13.43 -13.59
C LYS A 11 1.34 12.31 -13.86
N ASN A 12 1.72 11.05 -13.67
CA ASN A 12 0.84 9.91 -13.88
C ASN A 12 -0.22 9.81 -12.77
N LEU A 13 0.11 10.15 -11.51
CA LEU A 13 -0.85 10.17 -10.41
C LEU A 13 -1.92 11.26 -10.60
N LEU A 14 -1.51 12.43 -11.10
CA LEU A 14 -2.44 13.50 -11.45
C LEU A 14 -3.45 13.05 -12.52
N LYS A 15 -2.99 12.29 -13.53
CA LYS A 15 -3.87 11.73 -14.57
C LYS A 15 -4.87 10.70 -14.01
N LEU A 16 -4.51 9.98 -12.95
CA LEU A 16 -5.40 9.06 -12.23
C LEU A 16 -6.38 9.80 -11.29
N GLY A 17 -6.29 11.12 -11.17
CA GLY A 17 -7.16 11.95 -10.33
C GLY A 17 -6.65 12.21 -8.90
N LEU A 18 -5.45 11.72 -8.54
CA LEU A 18 -4.84 11.99 -7.24
C LEU A 18 -4.25 13.41 -7.22
N LYS A 19 -4.60 14.22 -6.21
CA LYS A 19 -4.24 15.65 -6.16
C LYS A 19 -3.04 15.96 -5.26
N ASN A 20 -2.82 15.17 -4.21
CA ASN A 20 -1.70 15.35 -3.30
C ASN A 20 -0.64 14.27 -3.57
N THR A 21 0.52 14.69 -4.07
CA THR A 21 1.62 13.81 -4.49
C THR A 21 2.96 14.25 -3.90
N GLU A 22 2.93 14.94 -2.75
CA GLU A 22 4.13 15.55 -2.16
C GLU A 22 5.07 14.52 -1.51
N SER A 23 4.54 13.41 -1.01
CA SER A 23 5.33 12.34 -0.39
C SER A 23 4.98 10.99 -1.04
N VAL A 24 5.73 10.66 -2.10
CA VAL A 24 5.58 9.38 -2.81
C VAL A 24 6.79 8.51 -2.48
N HIS A 25 6.54 7.45 -1.73
CA HIS A 25 7.51 6.41 -1.42
C HIS A 25 7.38 5.30 -2.47
N TYR A 26 8.26 5.31 -3.47
CA TYR A 26 8.14 4.41 -4.62
C TYR A 26 9.17 3.29 -4.57
N GLN A 27 8.70 2.04 -4.66
CA GLN A 27 9.54 0.83 -4.68
C GLN A 27 10.50 0.72 -3.47
N LEU A 28 10.00 1.06 -2.27
CA LEU A 28 10.74 0.84 -1.03
C LEU A 28 11.08 -0.63 -0.84
N SER A 29 12.22 -0.90 -0.21
CA SER A 29 12.60 -2.26 0.18
C SER A 29 11.68 -2.79 1.30
N PRO A 30 11.59 -4.12 1.48
CA PRO A 30 10.88 -4.71 2.62
C PRO A 30 11.33 -4.13 3.97
N GLU A 31 12.62 -3.88 4.14
CA GLU A 31 13.18 -3.32 5.37
C GLU A 31 12.69 -1.89 5.60
N GLU A 32 12.69 -1.05 4.56
CA GLU A 32 12.16 0.31 4.64
C GLU A 32 10.67 0.31 5.00
N LEU A 33 9.88 -0.59 4.41
CA LEU A 33 8.45 -0.74 4.72
C LEU A 33 8.20 -1.21 6.16
N ILE A 34 9.01 -2.15 6.66
CA ILE A 34 8.94 -2.60 8.07
C ILE A 34 9.25 -1.42 9.00
N GLN A 35 10.31 -0.67 8.73
CA GLN A 35 10.68 0.49 9.55
C GLN A 35 9.60 1.57 9.55
N ASP A 36 8.98 1.83 8.40
CA ASP A 36 7.88 2.79 8.30
C ASP A 36 6.66 2.29 9.10
N THR A 37 6.30 1.01 8.99
CA THR A 37 5.19 0.39 9.75
C THR A 37 5.40 0.51 11.27
N LEU A 38 6.62 0.24 11.75
CA LEU A 38 6.97 0.39 13.16
C LEU A 38 6.93 1.87 13.60
N ARG A 39 7.43 2.79 12.75
CA ARG A 39 7.46 4.23 13.03
C ARG A 39 6.07 4.82 13.21
N ILE A 40 5.09 4.37 12.41
CA ILE A 40 3.71 4.85 12.48
C ILE A 40 2.83 4.05 13.45
N GLY A 41 3.38 3.01 14.09
CA GLY A 41 2.68 2.21 15.10
C GLY A 41 1.63 1.25 14.54
N GLU A 42 1.72 0.87 13.26
CA GLU A 42 0.77 -0.04 12.61
C GLU A 42 1.15 -1.52 12.75
N GLY A 43 2.26 -1.83 13.42
CA GLY A 43 2.70 -3.20 13.68
C GLY A 43 3.79 -3.28 14.75
N VAL A 44 4.13 -4.52 15.12
CA VAL A 44 5.22 -4.84 16.06
C VAL A 44 6.04 -6.01 15.51
N LEU A 45 7.28 -6.15 15.96
CA LEU A 45 8.09 -7.34 15.67
C LEU A 45 7.83 -8.42 16.72
N ASP A 46 7.73 -9.68 16.29
CA ASP A 46 7.76 -10.83 17.19
C ASP A 46 9.20 -11.16 17.64
N GLU A 47 9.35 -12.22 18.43
CA GLU A 47 10.66 -12.68 18.93
C GLU A 47 11.62 -13.15 17.83
N ASN A 48 11.10 -13.49 16.64
CA ASN A 48 11.88 -13.91 15.48
C ASN A 48 12.15 -12.76 14.51
N GLY A 49 11.66 -11.55 14.81
CA GLY A 49 11.78 -10.38 13.96
C GLY A 49 10.77 -10.33 12.81
N ALA A 50 9.72 -11.16 12.83
CA ALA A 50 8.63 -11.08 11.86
C ALA A 50 7.68 -9.93 12.21
N LEU A 51 7.22 -9.20 11.19
CA LEU A 51 6.25 -8.13 11.36
C LEU A 51 4.85 -8.71 11.63
N VAL A 52 4.27 -8.34 12.78
CA VAL A 52 2.94 -8.72 13.22
C VAL A 52 2.03 -7.50 13.21
N ILE A 53 0.88 -7.61 12.54
CA ILE A 53 -0.15 -6.57 12.43
C ILE A 53 -1.51 -7.10 12.88
N LYS A 54 -2.47 -6.19 13.13
CA LYS A 54 -3.87 -6.54 13.42
C LYS A 54 -4.78 -5.79 12.45
N THR A 55 -5.61 -6.52 11.70
CA THR A 55 -6.54 -5.94 10.70
C THR A 55 -7.88 -5.49 11.29
N GLY A 56 -8.03 -5.55 12.61
CA GLY A 56 -9.24 -5.13 13.31
C GLY A 56 -10.43 -6.05 13.04
N GLU A 57 -11.57 -5.46 12.68
CA GLU A 57 -12.83 -6.15 12.44
C GLU A 57 -12.77 -7.11 11.23
N PHE A 58 -12.03 -6.74 10.19
CA PHE A 58 -11.96 -7.50 8.94
C PHE A 58 -10.77 -8.47 8.96
N THR A 59 -10.97 -9.66 9.52
CA THR A 59 -9.95 -10.70 9.64
C THR A 59 -9.94 -11.70 8.48
N GLY A 60 -10.74 -11.46 7.44
CA GLY A 60 -10.92 -12.35 6.30
C GLY A 60 -11.50 -11.63 5.09
N ARG A 61 -11.88 -12.40 4.06
CA ARG A 61 -12.52 -11.85 2.86
C ARG A 61 -13.97 -11.44 3.16
N SER A 62 -14.44 -10.37 2.51
CA SER A 62 -15.85 -9.98 2.46
C SER A 62 -16.39 -10.15 1.04
N PRO A 63 -16.78 -11.38 0.61
CA PRO A 63 -17.14 -11.64 -0.78
C PRO A 63 -18.32 -10.81 -1.29
N LYS A 64 -19.21 -10.38 -0.39
CA LYS A 64 -20.40 -9.57 -0.72
C LYS A 64 -20.07 -8.12 -1.09
N ASP A 65 -18.88 -7.64 -0.75
CA ASP A 65 -18.42 -6.28 -1.06
C ASP A 65 -17.56 -6.22 -2.34
N LYS A 66 -17.39 -7.35 -3.02
CA LYS A 66 -16.71 -7.41 -4.31
C LYS A 66 -17.71 -7.13 -5.43
N PHE A 67 -17.45 -6.08 -6.19
CA PHE A 67 -18.20 -5.73 -7.39
C PHE A 67 -17.29 -5.74 -8.62
N THR A 68 -17.86 -6.06 -9.77
CA THR A 68 -17.23 -5.87 -11.09
C THR A 68 -18.02 -4.78 -11.79
N VAL A 69 -17.34 -3.76 -12.32
CA VAL A 69 -18.00 -2.75 -13.16
C VAL A 69 -18.55 -3.48 -14.37
N LYS A 70 -19.84 -3.27 -14.69
CA LYS A 70 -20.45 -3.81 -15.91
C LYS A 70 -20.26 -2.81 -17.05
N ASP A 71 -19.51 -3.22 -18.05
CA ASP A 71 -19.21 -2.48 -19.28
C ASP A 71 -19.17 -3.43 -20.50
N GLU A 72 -18.86 -2.89 -21.68
CA GLU A 72 -18.81 -3.64 -22.95
C GLU A 72 -17.83 -4.83 -22.91
N THR A 73 -16.84 -4.84 -22.02
CA THR A 73 -15.84 -5.91 -21.91
C THR A 73 -16.22 -6.97 -20.86
N THR A 74 -17.12 -6.63 -19.95
CA THR A 74 -17.43 -7.43 -18.74
C THR A 74 -18.91 -7.81 -18.64
N GLU A 75 -19.71 -7.47 -19.64
CA GLU A 75 -21.13 -7.81 -19.73
C GLU A 75 -21.38 -9.28 -20.10
N ASP A 76 -20.51 -9.88 -20.93
CA ASP A 76 -20.55 -11.29 -21.34
C ASP A 76 -19.70 -12.19 -20.41
#